data_AF-A0A6A0IJH8-F1
#
_entry.id   AF-A0A6A0IJH8-F1
#
_cell.length_a   1.000
_cell.length_b   1.000
_cell.length_c   1.000
_cell.angle_alpha   90.00
_cell.angle_beta   90.00
_cell.angle_gamma   90.00
#
_symmetry.space_group_name_H-M   'P 1'
#
loop_
_entity.id
_entity.type
_entity.pdbx_description
1 polymer ?
#
loop_
_entity_poly.entity_id
_entity_poly.type
_entity_poly.pdbx_seq_one_letter_code
_entity_poly.pdbx_strand_id
1 'polypeptide(L)'
;MTTVLFADRDGASLGPLGERVVPALLPLQSVPALERMLEALVRADLRAALLVVGPGSREVKRRFGKGIRWGIALEYVEREGEETSGDVLRRLEPRLDGDTLVFRADVGAHAAVGEFVDAVASRTAPVVAGTTGGRPIGFFRLKPGAVKKVELPREPAAEGWALGEDHEPLPLETAVTLLDSVASYRAADAPEAPSVSPRAGVDPKAKLLAGTSVAEESVVLAGARLSGVSVLPRTVIPAGVELADAVVSGNLVVDAKTGEASLLTDRLPPASGRHVAGVADRIAGVLALLLSLPLWPVAFLWALVANAGHPTGRLRLNGNGAGGAREPFSTFRFETAVPVLRDLPLLLALSAGRLALSGVAPLPPEEEAALHAGWERTRLEAPVGLLSASRLLVPAAAPDEVARVVDAFEARRPVGGLVGTALGALFGAKGWVAPKAWNPDQIPEASS
;
A
#
# COMPACT_ATOMS: atom_id res chain seq x y z
N MET A 1 -30.85 17.58 6.31
CA MET A 1 -30.11 17.29 5.07
C MET A 1 -29.04 16.29 5.41
N THR A 2 -29.07 15.13 4.78
CA THR A 2 -28.23 13.98 5.15
C THR A 2 -27.26 13.69 4.02
N THR A 3 -25.99 13.42 4.33
CA THR A 3 -25.00 13.00 3.33
C THR A 3 -24.81 11.49 3.38
N VAL A 4 -24.99 10.83 2.25
CA VAL A 4 -24.67 9.42 2.04
C VAL A 4 -23.48 9.34 1.08
N LEU A 5 -22.43 8.64 1.51
CA LEU A 5 -21.18 8.52 0.79
C LEU A 5 -20.93 7.05 0.45
N PHE A 6 -20.87 6.71 -0.83
CA PHE A 6 -20.63 5.36 -1.30
C PHE A 6 -19.14 5.10 -1.54
N ALA A 7 -18.63 4.04 -0.91
CA ALA A 7 -17.31 3.47 -1.08
C ALA A 7 -17.43 1.93 -1.11
N ASP A 8 -18.40 1.44 -1.88
CA ASP A 8 -18.93 0.07 -1.82
C ASP A 8 -18.66 -0.78 -3.05
N ARG A 9 -17.94 -0.23 -4.05
CA ARG A 9 -17.50 -1.00 -5.21
C ARG A 9 -16.55 -2.13 -4.83
N ASP A 10 -16.77 -3.22 -5.54
CA ASP A 10 -15.98 -4.44 -5.57
C ASP A 10 -14.82 -4.37 -6.56
N GLY A 11 -14.83 -3.39 -7.47
CA GLY A 11 -13.70 -3.14 -8.37
C GLY A 11 -13.66 -4.04 -9.60
N ALA A 12 -14.75 -4.77 -9.89
CA ALA A 12 -14.85 -5.68 -11.03
C ALA A 12 -14.48 -5.01 -12.38
N SER A 13 -14.83 -3.73 -12.53
CA SER A 13 -14.52 -2.93 -13.72
C SER A 13 -13.02 -2.60 -13.89
N LEU A 14 -12.20 -2.86 -12.88
CA LEU A 14 -10.74 -2.72 -12.93
C LEU A 14 -10.04 -4.04 -13.29
N GLY A 15 -10.79 -5.11 -13.58
CA GLY A 15 -10.25 -6.42 -13.95
C GLY A 15 -9.32 -6.98 -12.87
N PRO A 16 -8.14 -7.54 -13.23
CA PRO A 16 -7.19 -8.12 -12.28
C PRO A 16 -6.69 -7.15 -11.20
N LEU A 17 -6.74 -5.83 -11.44
CA LEU A 17 -6.38 -4.83 -10.43
C LEU A 17 -7.42 -4.81 -9.31
N GLY A 18 -8.71 -4.92 -9.65
CA GLY A 18 -9.85 -4.87 -8.72
C GLY A 18 -9.82 -5.97 -7.67
N GLU A 19 -9.24 -7.12 -8.00
CA GLU A 19 -9.05 -8.23 -7.05
C GLU A 19 -8.09 -7.88 -5.89
N ARG A 20 -7.29 -6.81 -6.03
CA ARG A 20 -6.23 -6.43 -5.08
C ARG A 20 -6.46 -5.09 -4.40
N VAL A 21 -7.43 -4.30 -4.87
CA VAL A 21 -7.60 -2.92 -4.42
C VAL A 21 -9.06 -2.62 -4.14
N VAL A 22 -9.30 -1.84 -3.09
CA VAL A 22 -10.60 -1.20 -2.90
C VAL A 22 -10.63 0.05 -3.79
N PRO A 23 -11.59 0.23 -4.72
CA PRO A 23 -11.62 1.37 -5.65
C PRO A 23 -11.61 2.74 -4.94
N ALA A 24 -12.27 2.85 -3.79
CA ALA A 24 -12.26 4.05 -2.96
C ALA A 24 -10.86 4.42 -2.42
N LEU A 25 -9.93 3.47 -2.39
CA LEU A 25 -8.55 3.64 -1.92
C LEU A 25 -7.54 3.85 -3.04
N LEU A 26 -7.99 3.83 -4.31
CA LEU A 26 -7.11 4.14 -5.43
C LEU A 26 -6.52 5.54 -5.25
N PRO A 27 -5.18 5.69 -5.25
CA PRO A 27 -4.52 6.97 -5.09
C PRO A 27 -4.66 7.79 -6.37
N LEU A 28 -5.17 9.00 -6.23
CA LEU A 28 -5.06 10.06 -7.22
C LEU A 28 -3.93 10.97 -6.75
N GLN A 29 -2.87 11.09 -7.55
CA GLN A 29 -1.62 11.79 -7.25
C GLN A 29 -1.12 11.48 -5.84
N SER A 30 -0.95 10.19 -5.53
CA SER A 30 -0.52 9.62 -4.22
C SER A 30 -1.49 9.71 -3.05
N VAL A 31 -2.69 10.30 -3.20
CA VAL A 31 -3.70 10.44 -2.14
C VAL A 31 -4.98 9.67 -2.51
N PRO A 32 -5.50 8.79 -1.64
CA PRO A 32 -6.71 7.99 -1.93
C PRO A 32 -7.92 8.81 -2.39
N ALA A 33 -8.70 8.28 -3.32
CA ALA A 33 -9.90 8.92 -3.83
C ALA A 33 -10.91 9.28 -2.72
N LEU A 34 -11.14 8.37 -1.76
CA LEU A 34 -11.99 8.62 -0.61
C LEU A 34 -11.42 9.72 0.29
N GLU A 35 -10.11 9.76 0.49
CA GLU A 35 -9.47 10.82 1.28
C GLU A 35 -9.71 12.20 0.67
N ARG A 36 -9.49 12.32 -0.65
CA ARG A 36 -9.79 13.56 -1.39
C ARG A 36 -11.27 13.93 -1.35
N MET A 37 -12.15 12.94 -1.39
CA MET A 37 -13.59 13.16 -1.28
C MET A 37 -13.99 13.70 0.10
N LEU A 38 -13.48 13.12 1.19
CA LEU A 38 -13.75 13.61 2.55
C LEU A 38 -13.29 15.05 2.73
N GLU A 39 -12.09 15.40 2.26
CA GLU A 39 -11.62 16.78 2.30
C GLU A 39 -12.51 17.72 1.48
N ALA A 40 -12.99 17.28 0.32
CA ALA A 40 -13.88 18.06 -0.53
C ALA A 40 -15.25 18.31 0.11
N LEU A 41 -15.84 17.28 0.75
CA LEU A 41 -17.06 17.42 1.54
C LEU A 41 -16.86 18.42 2.69
N VAL A 42 -15.72 18.35 3.38
CA VAL A 42 -15.43 19.27 4.48
C VAL A 42 -15.25 20.71 3.98
N ARG A 43 -14.60 20.91 2.82
CA ARG A 43 -14.52 22.23 2.19
C ARG A 43 -15.89 22.79 1.80
N ALA A 44 -16.85 21.93 1.45
CA ALA A 44 -18.24 22.29 1.16
C ALA A 44 -19.16 22.33 2.40
N ASP A 45 -18.58 22.45 3.59
CA ASP A 45 -19.28 22.51 4.89
C ASP A 45 -20.13 21.28 5.28
N LEU A 46 -19.92 20.14 4.62
CA LEU A 46 -20.54 18.86 5.00
C LEU A 46 -19.69 18.18 6.07
N ARG A 47 -20.21 18.06 7.29
CA ARG A 47 -19.48 17.59 8.49
C ARG A 47 -19.89 16.21 9.00
N ALA A 48 -20.87 15.57 8.39
CA ALA A 48 -21.30 14.21 8.76
C ALA A 48 -21.69 13.42 7.51
N ALA A 49 -21.38 12.13 7.46
CA ALA A 49 -21.79 11.26 6.36
C ALA A 49 -22.06 9.82 6.84
N LEU A 50 -23.09 9.20 6.26
CA LEU A 50 -23.30 7.76 6.26
C LEU A 50 -22.39 7.16 5.18
N LEU A 51 -21.27 6.57 5.60
CA LEU A 51 -20.30 5.95 4.70
C LEU A 51 -20.67 4.49 4.44
N VAL A 52 -21.22 4.25 3.25
CA VAL A 52 -21.56 2.92 2.77
C VAL A 52 -20.30 2.22 2.28
N VAL A 53 -20.02 1.04 2.83
CA VAL A 53 -18.83 0.25 2.49
C VAL A 53 -19.20 -1.16 2.06
N GLY A 54 -18.41 -1.71 1.14
CA GLY A 54 -18.58 -3.05 0.58
C GLY A 54 -17.48 -4.01 1.03
N PRO A 55 -17.13 -5.01 0.19
CA PRO A 55 -15.95 -5.85 0.38
C PRO A 55 -14.70 -4.97 0.60
N GLY A 56 -13.88 -5.29 1.60
CA GLY A 56 -12.74 -4.45 1.98
C GLY A 56 -13.05 -3.36 3.02
N SER A 57 -14.25 -3.34 3.61
CA SER A 57 -14.64 -2.41 4.68
C SER A 57 -13.64 -2.33 5.83
N ARG A 58 -12.97 -3.44 6.19
CA ARG A 58 -11.91 -3.48 7.22
C ARG A 58 -10.76 -2.52 6.90
N GLU A 59 -10.38 -2.42 5.63
CA GLU A 59 -9.31 -1.53 5.21
C GLU A 59 -9.72 -0.06 5.24
N VAL A 60 -10.94 0.24 4.77
CA VAL A 60 -11.53 1.58 4.86
C VAL A 60 -11.66 2.01 6.33
N LYS A 61 -12.20 1.15 7.20
CA LYS A 61 -12.35 1.41 8.65
C LYS A 61 -11.01 1.62 9.33
N ARG A 62 -10.01 0.78 9.04
CA ARG A 62 -8.65 0.89 9.58
C ARG A 62 -8.01 2.23 9.22
N ARG A 63 -8.20 2.71 7.98
CA ARG A 63 -7.61 3.96 7.51
C ARG A 63 -8.35 5.19 8.04
N PHE A 64 -9.68 5.21 7.90
CA PHE A 64 -10.46 6.43 8.10
C PHE A 64 -11.09 6.56 9.49
N GLY A 65 -11.22 5.46 10.24
CA GLY A 65 -11.83 5.46 11.56
C GLY A 65 -13.17 6.20 11.56
N LYS A 66 -13.45 6.97 12.61
CA LYS A 66 -14.69 7.78 12.68
C LYS A 66 -14.65 9.08 11.85
N GLY A 67 -13.64 9.29 11.00
CA GLY A 67 -13.48 10.49 10.16
C GLY A 67 -12.93 11.74 10.85
N ILE A 68 -12.77 11.70 12.18
CA ILE A 68 -12.40 12.86 13.02
C ILE A 68 -11.13 13.57 12.51
N ARG A 69 -10.13 12.80 12.04
CA ARG A 69 -8.87 13.34 11.49
C ARG A 69 -9.06 14.29 10.31
N TRP A 70 -10.15 14.13 9.56
CA TRP A 70 -10.49 14.96 8.40
C TRP A 70 -11.54 16.03 8.71
N GLY A 71 -12.10 16.07 9.93
CA GLY A 71 -13.16 17.01 10.30
C GLY A 71 -14.57 16.58 9.86
N ILE A 72 -14.78 15.28 9.63
CA ILE A 72 -16.10 14.67 9.37
C ILE A 72 -16.44 13.62 10.42
N ALA A 73 -17.71 13.52 10.80
CA ALA A 73 -18.24 12.36 11.49
C ALA A 73 -18.67 11.29 10.46
N LEU A 74 -18.04 10.12 10.51
CA LEU A 74 -18.39 8.98 9.67
C LEU A 74 -19.15 7.93 10.46
N GLU A 75 -20.34 7.58 9.98
CA GLU A 75 -21.07 6.41 10.44
C GLU A 75 -21.06 5.35 9.34
N TYR A 76 -20.62 4.14 9.67
CA TYR A 76 -20.46 3.07 8.69
C TYR A 76 -21.76 2.30 8.47
N VAL A 77 -22.11 2.10 7.21
CA VAL A 77 -23.19 1.22 6.77
C VAL A 77 -22.58 0.14 5.90
N GLU A 78 -22.71 -1.13 6.30
CA GLU A 78 -22.26 -2.23 5.46
C GLU A 78 -23.34 -2.58 4.44
N ARG A 79 -22.90 -2.77 3.19
CA ARG A 79 -23.73 -3.28 2.09
C ARG A 79 -23.99 -4.77 2.31
N GLU A 80 -25.24 -5.19 2.08
CA GLU A 80 -25.66 -6.58 2.24
C GLU A 80 -25.75 -7.28 0.88
N GLY A 81 -25.22 -8.50 0.76
CA GLY A 81 -25.36 -9.34 -0.44
C GLY A 81 -24.98 -8.63 -1.75
N GLU A 82 -25.91 -8.58 -2.70
CA GLU A 82 -25.79 -7.90 -4.00
C GLU A 82 -26.60 -6.60 -4.08
N GLU A 83 -26.86 -5.94 -2.94
CA GLU A 83 -27.53 -4.64 -2.92
C GLU A 83 -26.87 -3.66 -3.91
N THR A 84 -27.70 -3.00 -4.71
CA THR A 84 -27.33 -1.81 -5.47
C THR A 84 -27.23 -0.59 -4.54
N SER A 85 -26.66 0.51 -5.02
CA SER A 85 -26.64 1.76 -4.23
C SER A 85 -28.07 2.29 -3.99
N GLY A 86 -29.01 2.04 -4.91
CA GLY A 86 -30.43 2.31 -4.72
C GLY A 86 -31.07 1.47 -3.59
N ASP A 87 -30.75 0.18 -3.52
CA ASP A 87 -31.23 -0.70 -2.45
C ASP A 87 -30.79 -0.23 -1.06
N VAL A 88 -29.51 0.15 -0.93
CA VAL A 88 -28.97 0.69 0.32
C VAL A 88 -29.70 1.98 0.71
N LEU A 89 -29.95 2.88 -0.24
CA LEU A 89 -30.70 4.12 0.04
C LEU A 89 -32.12 3.84 0.51
N ARG A 90 -32.81 2.86 -0.09
CA ARG A 90 -34.15 2.44 0.34
C ARG A 90 -34.13 1.86 1.76
N ARG A 91 -33.12 1.06 2.10
CA ARG A 91 -32.92 0.54 3.47
C ARG A 91 -32.60 1.64 4.48
N LEU A 92 -31.87 2.67 4.06
CA LEU A 92 -31.52 3.82 4.90
C LEU A 92 -32.63 4.86 5.04
N GLU A 93 -33.71 4.82 4.25
CA GLU A 93 -34.80 5.82 4.25
C GLU A 93 -35.29 6.22 5.65
N PRO A 94 -35.51 5.31 6.62
CA PRO A 94 -35.93 5.69 7.97
C PRO A 94 -34.94 6.56 8.76
N ARG A 95 -33.67 6.62 8.31
CA ARG A 95 -32.58 7.37 8.92
C ARG A 95 -32.27 8.68 8.19
N LEU A 96 -32.86 8.91 7.01
CA LEU A 96 -32.59 10.08 6.18
C LEU A 96 -33.56 11.20 6.53
N ASP A 97 -33.04 12.32 7.05
CA ASP A 97 -33.84 13.50 7.37
C ASP A 97 -33.66 14.62 6.34
N GLY A 98 -34.80 15.04 5.76
CA GLY A 98 -34.89 16.03 4.69
C GLY A 98 -34.20 15.58 3.39
N ASP A 99 -33.64 16.56 2.66
CA ASP A 99 -32.92 16.29 1.43
C ASP A 99 -31.67 15.43 1.69
N THR A 100 -31.42 14.47 0.81
CA THR A 100 -30.26 13.58 0.87
C THR A 100 -29.29 13.92 -0.24
N LEU A 101 -28.04 14.26 0.11
CA LEU A 101 -26.94 14.31 -0.83
C LEU A 101 -26.27 12.95 -0.91
N VAL A 102 -26.13 12.44 -2.12
CA VAL A 102 -25.47 11.18 -2.41
C VAL A 102 -24.21 11.47 -3.20
N PHE A 103 -23.08 10.96 -2.72
CA PHE A 103 -21.80 11.05 -3.40
C PHE A 103 -21.17 9.67 -3.54
N ARG A 104 -20.43 9.44 -4.62
CA ARG A 104 -19.57 8.26 -4.79
C ARG A 104 -18.11 8.65 -4.59
N ALA A 105 -17.44 8.10 -3.59
CA ALA A 105 -16.06 8.42 -3.22
C ALA A 105 -14.99 7.73 -4.07
N ASP A 106 -15.42 6.84 -4.93
CA ASP A 106 -14.68 5.83 -5.68
C ASP A 106 -14.86 6.01 -7.20
N VAL A 107 -15.21 7.23 -7.64
CA VAL A 107 -15.37 7.60 -9.05
C VAL A 107 -14.59 8.87 -9.44
N GLY A 108 -13.68 9.36 -8.60
CA GLY A 108 -12.77 10.47 -8.98
C GLY A 108 -13.39 11.87 -9.01
N ALA A 109 -14.68 12.02 -8.71
CA ALA A 109 -15.44 13.27 -8.82
C ALA A 109 -15.17 14.33 -7.72
N HIS A 110 -14.22 14.11 -6.81
CA HIS A 110 -13.97 14.95 -5.63
C HIS A 110 -13.81 16.46 -5.91
N ALA A 111 -13.28 16.85 -7.08
CA ALA A 111 -13.11 18.27 -7.42
C ALA A 111 -14.44 19.02 -7.64
N ALA A 112 -15.50 18.31 -8.03
CA ALA A 112 -16.79 18.89 -8.38
C ALA A 112 -17.75 19.04 -7.18
N VAL A 113 -17.33 18.68 -5.96
CA VAL A 113 -18.21 18.65 -4.77
C VAL A 113 -18.75 20.03 -4.43
N GLY A 114 -17.88 21.05 -4.34
CA GLY A 114 -18.30 22.41 -3.98
C GLY A 114 -19.29 23.00 -4.98
N GLU A 115 -18.94 22.92 -6.28
CA GLU A 115 -19.80 23.36 -7.38
C GLU A 115 -21.18 22.68 -7.34
N PHE A 116 -21.21 21.36 -7.14
CA PHE A 116 -22.46 20.61 -7.05
C PHE A 116 -23.31 21.04 -5.85
N VAL A 117 -22.70 21.17 -4.65
CA VAL A 117 -23.40 21.58 -3.43
C VAL A 117 -24.01 22.97 -3.57
N ASP A 118 -23.27 23.93 -4.13
CA ASP A 118 -23.74 25.29 -4.33
C ASP A 118 -24.89 25.34 -5.35
N ALA A 119 -24.73 24.65 -6.48
CA ALA A 119 -25.68 24.70 -7.58
C ALA A 119 -26.98 23.92 -7.30
N VAL A 120 -26.96 22.92 -6.41
CA VAL A 120 -28.14 22.11 -6.10
C VAL A 120 -29.10 22.78 -5.13
N ALA A 121 -28.63 23.77 -4.35
CA ALA A 121 -29.42 24.47 -3.34
C ALA A 121 -30.63 25.21 -3.94
N SER A 122 -30.53 25.68 -5.19
CA SER A 122 -31.62 26.39 -5.88
C SER A 122 -32.55 25.47 -6.68
N ARG A 123 -32.35 24.15 -6.62
CA ARG A 123 -33.07 23.18 -7.48
C ARG A 123 -34.27 22.60 -6.76
N THR A 124 -35.38 22.45 -7.48
CA THR A 124 -36.65 22.00 -6.91
C THR A 124 -37.07 20.60 -7.34
N ALA A 125 -36.44 20.02 -8.38
CA ALA A 125 -36.80 18.69 -8.85
C ALA A 125 -36.63 17.61 -7.76
N PRO A 126 -37.41 16.50 -7.79
CA PRO A 126 -37.30 15.43 -6.80
C PRO A 126 -35.94 14.73 -6.78
N VAL A 127 -35.29 14.62 -7.94
CA VAL A 127 -33.94 14.07 -8.14
C VAL A 127 -33.15 15.03 -9.00
N VAL A 128 -31.97 15.44 -8.54
CA VAL A 128 -31.01 16.23 -9.32
C VAL A 128 -29.72 15.45 -9.41
N ALA A 129 -29.19 15.26 -10.62
CA ALA A 129 -27.98 14.49 -10.87
C ALA A 129 -26.87 15.39 -11.42
N GLY A 130 -25.70 15.39 -10.79
CA GLY A 130 -24.52 16.07 -11.33
C GLY A 130 -24.05 15.37 -12.61
N THR A 131 -23.75 16.15 -13.65
CA THR A 131 -23.38 15.61 -14.96
C THR A 131 -22.18 16.32 -15.58
N THR A 132 -21.39 15.57 -16.33
CA THR A 132 -20.35 16.09 -17.21
C THR A 132 -20.51 15.43 -18.57
N GLY A 133 -20.61 16.23 -19.64
CA GLY A 133 -20.86 15.70 -20.99
C GLY A 133 -22.18 14.90 -21.10
N GLY A 134 -23.19 15.25 -20.29
CA GLY A 134 -24.49 14.58 -20.26
C GLY A 134 -24.53 13.23 -19.52
N ARG A 135 -23.41 12.77 -18.94
CA ARG A 135 -23.34 11.53 -18.15
C ARG A 135 -23.33 11.83 -16.65
N PRO A 136 -24.00 11.03 -15.79
CA PRO A 136 -23.94 11.19 -14.34
C PRO A 136 -22.52 11.00 -13.81
N ILE A 137 -22.12 11.83 -12.84
CA ILE A 137 -20.79 11.72 -12.20
C ILE A 137 -20.81 10.99 -10.86
N GLY A 138 -21.97 10.44 -10.47
CA GLY A 138 -22.14 9.76 -9.19
C GLY A 138 -22.55 10.68 -8.03
N PHE A 139 -22.97 11.92 -8.34
CA PHE A 139 -23.48 12.90 -7.37
C PHE A 139 -24.97 13.13 -7.60
N PHE A 140 -25.76 13.03 -6.52
CA PHE A 140 -27.21 13.22 -6.58
C PHE A 140 -27.73 13.98 -5.37
N ARG A 141 -28.80 14.76 -5.56
CA ARG A 141 -29.64 15.28 -4.47
C ARG A 141 -31.03 14.67 -4.61
N LEU A 142 -31.52 14.07 -3.54
CA LEU A 142 -32.78 13.35 -3.48
C LEU A 142 -33.70 14.01 -2.44
N LYS A 143 -34.96 14.27 -2.82
CA LYS A 143 -35.99 14.63 -1.83
C LYS A 143 -36.46 13.35 -1.09
N PRO A 144 -37.01 13.44 0.13
CA PRO A 144 -37.42 12.26 0.92
C PRO A 144 -38.25 11.22 0.15
N GLY A 145 -39.25 11.66 -0.62
CA GLY A 145 -40.10 10.75 -1.41
C GLY A 145 -39.43 10.10 -2.63
N ALA A 146 -38.32 10.68 -3.13
CA ALA A 146 -37.62 10.19 -4.31
C ALA A 146 -36.70 8.99 -3.99
N VAL A 147 -36.23 8.88 -2.75
CA VAL A 147 -35.35 7.79 -2.28
C VAL A 147 -35.96 6.41 -2.55
N LYS A 148 -37.29 6.28 -2.48
CA LYS A 148 -38.01 5.01 -2.69
C LYS A 148 -38.04 4.52 -4.14
N LYS A 149 -37.75 5.39 -5.09
CA LYS A 149 -37.92 5.12 -6.52
C LYS A 149 -36.62 5.25 -7.31
N VAL A 150 -35.59 5.83 -6.71
CA VAL A 150 -34.33 6.05 -7.40
C VAL A 150 -33.59 4.72 -7.54
N GLU A 151 -33.20 4.42 -8.76
CA GLU A 151 -32.31 3.30 -9.07
C GLU A 151 -30.93 3.87 -9.34
N LEU A 152 -29.96 3.51 -8.49
CA LEU A 152 -28.57 3.94 -8.62
C LEU A 152 -27.68 2.69 -8.75
N PRO A 153 -27.04 2.48 -9.90
CA PRO A 153 -26.11 1.37 -10.09
C PRO A 153 -24.85 1.56 -9.24
N ARG A 154 -24.23 0.43 -8.87
CA ARG A 154 -22.98 0.39 -8.10
C ARG A 154 -21.76 0.73 -8.95
N GLU A 155 -21.69 0.18 -10.16
CA GLU A 155 -20.52 0.28 -11.03
C GLU A 155 -20.73 1.37 -12.10
N PRO A 156 -19.80 2.35 -12.22
CA PRO A 156 -19.89 3.40 -13.24
C PRO A 156 -19.71 2.89 -14.67
N ALA A 157 -19.14 1.69 -14.82
CA ALA A 157 -19.04 1.00 -16.11
C ALA A 157 -20.32 0.25 -16.50
N ALA A 158 -21.30 0.11 -15.61
CA ALA A 158 -22.53 -0.63 -15.90
C ALA A 158 -23.41 0.12 -16.91
N GLU A 159 -24.14 -0.62 -17.75
CA GLU A 159 -25.08 -0.03 -18.73
C GLU A 159 -26.12 0.89 -18.07
N GLY A 160 -26.53 0.55 -16.83
CA GLY A 160 -27.45 1.35 -16.05
C GLY A 160 -26.89 2.68 -15.52
N TRP A 161 -25.60 2.98 -15.69
CA TRP A 161 -24.99 4.25 -15.26
C TRP A 161 -25.35 5.38 -16.23
N ALA A 162 -26.63 5.74 -16.21
CA ALA A 162 -27.25 6.74 -17.06
C ALA A 162 -28.21 7.63 -16.24
N LEU A 163 -28.62 8.75 -16.83
CA LEU A 163 -29.67 9.57 -16.24
C LEU A 163 -31.01 8.83 -16.36
N GLY A 164 -31.73 8.72 -15.25
CA GLY A 164 -33.13 8.31 -15.27
C GLY A 164 -34.01 9.38 -15.92
N GLU A 165 -35.14 8.97 -16.48
CA GLU A 165 -36.08 9.88 -17.16
C GLU A 165 -36.56 11.02 -16.24
N ASP A 166 -36.71 10.74 -14.95
CA ASP A 166 -37.17 11.69 -13.93
C ASP A 166 -36.04 12.50 -13.26
N HIS A 167 -34.79 12.36 -13.73
CA HIS A 167 -33.64 13.06 -13.14
C HIS A 167 -33.45 14.43 -13.81
N GLU A 168 -33.42 15.51 -13.02
CA GLU A 168 -32.97 16.81 -13.54
C GLU A 168 -31.44 16.76 -13.70
N PRO A 169 -30.89 16.89 -14.92
CA PRO A 169 -29.45 16.98 -15.10
C PRO A 169 -28.95 18.35 -14.61
N LEU A 170 -27.86 18.32 -13.85
CA LEU A 170 -27.13 19.50 -13.43
C LEU A 170 -25.74 19.45 -14.08
N PRO A 171 -25.54 20.12 -15.23
CA PRO A 171 -24.23 20.21 -15.86
C PRO A 171 -23.25 20.94 -14.95
N LEU A 172 -22.10 20.32 -14.71
CA LEU A 172 -21.00 20.94 -13.97
C LEU A 172 -19.89 21.37 -14.94
N GLU A 173 -19.29 22.53 -14.67
CA GLU A 173 -18.13 23.07 -15.37
C GLU A 173 -16.87 22.27 -15.07
N THR A 174 -16.74 21.77 -13.83
CA THR A 174 -15.61 20.94 -13.43
C THR A 174 -15.63 19.62 -14.19
N ALA A 175 -14.62 19.41 -15.06
CA ALA A 175 -14.44 18.14 -15.75
C ALA A 175 -14.05 17.03 -14.77
N VAL A 176 -14.78 15.91 -14.81
CA VAL A 176 -14.55 14.73 -13.97
C VAL A 176 -14.22 13.52 -14.84
N THR A 177 -13.21 12.77 -14.42
CA THR A 177 -12.90 11.44 -14.97
C THR A 177 -13.41 10.38 -14.00
N LEU A 178 -14.37 9.56 -14.45
CA LEU A 178 -14.86 8.43 -13.66
C LEU A 178 -13.83 7.31 -13.63
N LEU A 179 -13.61 6.73 -12.44
CA LEU A 179 -12.66 5.62 -12.25
C LEU A 179 -13.31 4.28 -12.60
N ASP A 180 -13.82 4.16 -13.82
CA ASP A 180 -14.60 3.01 -14.31
C ASP A 180 -13.77 1.94 -15.05
N SER A 181 -12.46 2.16 -15.19
CA SER A 181 -11.50 1.23 -15.78
C SER A 181 -10.08 1.58 -15.33
N VAL A 182 -9.12 0.70 -15.60
CA VAL A 182 -7.70 1.00 -15.37
C VAL A 182 -7.23 2.17 -16.23
N ALA A 183 -7.74 2.27 -17.47
CA ALA A 183 -7.44 3.36 -18.39
C ALA A 183 -7.92 4.72 -17.85
N SER A 184 -9.16 4.79 -17.37
CA SER A 184 -9.73 6.02 -16.84
C SER A 184 -9.14 6.38 -15.48
N TYR A 185 -8.84 5.39 -14.63
CA TYR A 185 -8.05 5.62 -13.42
C TYR A 185 -6.68 6.20 -13.75
N ARG A 186 -5.96 5.62 -14.71
CA ARG A 186 -4.68 6.14 -15.14
C ARG A 186 -4.84 7.57 -15.66
N ALA A 187 -5.81 7.87 -16.51
CA ALA A 187 -6.04 9.23 -17.00
C ALA A 187 -6.26 10.23 -15.84
N ALA A 188 -6.97 9.83 -14.79
CA ALA A 188 -7.19 10.65 -13.60
C ALA A 188 -5.93 10.82 -12.73
N ASP A 189 -5.05 9.81 -12.68
CA ASP A 189 -3.79 9.83 -11.92
C ASP A 189 -2.58 10.22 -12.78
N ALA A 190 -2.69 11.27 -13.59
CA ALA A 190 -1.64 11.74 -14.51
C ALA A 190 -1.05 13.09 -14.10
N PRO A 191 -0.27 13.17 -13.00
CA PRO A 191 0.31 14.44 -12.58
C PRO A 191 1.34 14.92 -13.61
N GLU A 192 1.36 16.23 -13.90
CA GLU A 192 2.30 16.83 -14.86
C GLU A 192 3.76 16.56 -14.46
N ALA A 193 4.06 16.71 -13.17
CA ALA A 193 5.34 16.34 -12.56
C ALA A 193 5.17 15.07 -11.70
N PRO A 194 6.23 14.26 -11.50
CA PRO A 194 6.15 13.10 -10.64
C PRO A 194 5.62 13.43 -9.24
N SER A 195 4.57 12.74 -8.80
CA SER A 195 3.99 12.91 -7.47
C SER A 195 4.44 11.76 -6.57
N VAL A 196 5.13 12.07 -5.47
CA VAL A 196 5.67 11.06 -4.55
C VAL A 196 5.15 11.32 -3.15
N SER A 197 4.51 10.32 -2.56
CA SER A 197 4.09 10.36 -1.17
C SER A 197 5.30 10.57 -0.25
N PRO A 198 5.21 11.43 0.79
CA PRO A 198 6.26 11.57 1.80
C PRO A 198 6.60 10.27 2.55
N ARG A 199 5.70 9.27 2.50
CA ARG A 199 5.89 7.94 3.10
C ARG A 199 6.42 6.89 2.13
N ALA A 200 6.73 7.27 0.90
CA ALA A 200 7.37 6.40 -0.08
C ALA A 200 8.90 6.49 0.02
N GLY A 201 9.59 5.39 -0.27
CA GLY A 201 11.04 5.36 -0.40
C GLY A 201 11.45 5.33 -1.87
N VAL A 202 12.04 6.40 -2.39
CA VAL A 202 12.56 6.44 -3.77
C VAL A 202 14.08 6.56 -3.73
N ASP A 203 14.78 5.62 -4.35
CA ASP A 203 16.23 5.68 -4.47
C ASP A 203 16.65 6.88 -5.35
N PRO A 204 17.68 7.67 -4.98
CA PRO A 204 18.13 8.83 -5.75
C PRO A 204 18.56 8.52 -7.19
N LYS A 205 18.89 7.27 -7.51
CA LYS A 205 19.25 6.81 -8.86
C LYS A 205 18.05 6.34 -9.67
N ALA A 206 16.85 6.28 -9.09
CA ALA A 206 15.62 6.02 -9.82
C ALA A 206 15.21 7.26 -10.63
N LYS A 207 14.58 7.04 -11.79
CA LYS A 207 14.10 8.10 -12.68
C LYS A 207 12.59 8.04 -12.79
N LEU A 208 11.93 9.03 -12.18
CA LEU A 208 10.50 9.23 -12.29
C LEU A 208 10.25 10.30 -13.36
N LEU A 209 9.50 9.95 -14.39
CA LEU A 209 9.12 10.85 -15.49
C LEU A 209 7.67 11.32 -15.33
N ALA A 210 7.25 12.26 -16.19
CA ALA A 210 5.91 12.86 -16.16
C ALA A 210 4.80 11.80 -16.12
N GLY A 211 3.71 12.13 -15.44
CA GLY A 211 2.60 11.20 -15.21
C GLY A 211 2.90 10.08 -14.22
N THR A 212 4.05 10.06 -13.54
CA THR A 212 4.33 9.01 -12.54
C THR A 212 3.83 9.43 -11.17
N SER A 213 3.10 8.55 -10.50
CA SER A 213 2.69 8.71 -9.10
C SER A 213 3.24 7.57 -8.25
N VAL A 214 3.67 7.87 -7.03
CA VAL A 214 4.22 6.90 -6.09
C VAL A 214 3.51 7.05 -4.76
N ALA A 215 2.65 6.10 -4.43
CA ALA A 215 1.84 6.11 -3.23
C ALA A 215 2.65 5.73 -1.98
N GLU A 216 2.03 5.92 -0.81
CA GLU A 216 2.63 5.63 0.49
C GLU A 216 3.10 4.17 0.66
N GLU A 217 4.14 3.99 1.50
CA GLU A 217 4.68 2.67 1.87
C GLU A 217 5.20 1.86 0.66
N SER A 218 5.34 2.50 -0.50
CA SER A 218 5.96 1.93 -1.68
C SER A 218 7.47 2.20 -1.71
N VAL A 219 8.21 1.37 -2.44
CA VAL A 219 9.66 1.47 -2.57
C VAL A 219 10.05 1.39 -4.04
N VAL A 220 10.78 2.39 -4.54
CA VAL A 220 11.35 2.39 -5.90
C VAL A 220 12.86 2.26 -5.81
N LEU A 221 13.39 1.15 -6.31
CA LEU A 221 14.81 0.81 -6.20
C LEU A 221 15.68 1.49 -7.27
N ALA A 222 16.98 1.51 -7.02
CA ALA A 222 17.98 2.18 -7.84
C ALA A 222 17.90 1.79 -9.33
N GLY A 223 18.00 2.81 -10.20
CA GLY A 223 18.04 2.63 -11.65
C GLY A 223 16.69 2.31 -12.31
N ALA A 224 15.61 2.13 -11.54
CA ALA A 224 14.27 2.00 -12.11
C ALA A 224 13.91 3.25 -12.94
N ARG A 225 13.20 3.07 -14.05
CA ARG A 225 12.71 4.17 -14.90
C ARG A 225 11.21 4.02 -15.10
N LEU A 226 10.46 5.01 -14.62
CA LEU A 226 9.00 4.99 -14.62
C LEU A 226 8.49 6.18 -15.42
N SER A 227 7.61 5.92 -16.40
CA SER A 227 6.98 6.96 -17.23
C SER A 227 5.49 6.74 -17.30
N GLY A 228 4.71 7.68 -16.79
CA GLY A 228 3.27 7.50 -16.78
C GLY A 228 2.83 6.27 -15.97
N VAL A 229 3.44 6.02 -14.80
CA VAL A 229 3.14 4.84 -13.97
C VAL A 229 2.49 5.22 -12.65
N SER A 230 1.40 4.55 -12.30
CA SER A 230 0.76 4.67 -10.98
C SER A 230 1.24 3.54 -10.07
N VAL A 231 2.15 3.84 -9.14
CA VAL A 231 2.65 2.88 -8.15
C VAL A 231 1.75 2.94 -6.91
N LEU A 232 0.95 1.89 -6.71
CA LEU A 232 -0.04 1.81 -5.63
C LEU A 232 0.61 1.58 -4.25
N PRO A 233 -0.13 1.78 -3.14
CA PRO A 233 0.43 1.63 -1.80
C PRO A 233 1.06 0.26 -1.59
N ARG A 234 2.12 0.20 -0.79
CA ARG A 234 2.81 -1.07 -0.44
C ARG A 234 3.37 -1.83 -1.66
N THR A 235 3.70 -1.11 -2.73
CA THR A 235 4.27 -1.68 -3.95
C THR A 235 5.78 -1.49 -4.01
N VAL A 236 6.50 -2.47 -4.55
CA VAL A 236 7.94 -2.34 -4.79
C VAL A 236 8.23 -2.37 -6.27
N ILE A 237 9.07 -1.45 -6.73
CA ILE A 237 9.60 -1.43 -8.10
C ILE A 237 11.05 -1.91 -8.06
N PRO A 238 11.38 -3.02 -8.76
CA PRO A 238 12.71 -3.60 -8.76
C PRO A 238 13.78 -2.67 -9.36
N ALA A 239 15.03 -2.90 -8.97
CA ALA A 239 16.16 -2.14 -9.49
C ALA A 239 16.27 -2.28 -11.01
N GLY A 240 16.51 -1.17 -11.71
CA GLY A 240 16.73 -1.15 -13.16
C GLY A 240 15.58 -1.64 -14.04
N VAL A 241 14.36 -1.76 -13.50
CA VAL A 241 13.16 -2.08 -14.28
C VAL A 241 12.66 -0.82 -14.97
N GLU A 242 12.22 -0.96 -16.22
CA GLU A 242 11.59 0.10 -16.99
C GLU A 242 10.09 -0.21 -17.17
N LEU A 243 9.23 0.74 -16.80
CA LEU A 243 7.78 0.63 -16.97
C LEU A 243 7.25 1.93 -17.58
N ALA A 244 6.27 1.76 -18.48
CA ALA A 244 5.56 2.86 -19.11
C ALA A 244 4.05 2.57 -19.09
N ASP A 245 3.24 3.62 -18.93
CA ASP A 245 1.77 3.59 -19.10
C ASP A 245 1.08 2.43 -18.36
N ALA A 246 1.38 2.25 -17.08
CA ALA A 246 0.92 1.08 -16.31
C ALA A 246 0.50 1.44 -14.87
N VAL A 247 -0.29 0.56 -14.27
CA VAL A 247 -0.64 0.60 -12.84
C VAL A 247 -0.01 -0.61 -12.15
N VAL A 248 0.68 -0.39 -11.04
CA VAL A 248 1.42 -1.43 -10.33
C VAL A 248 0.90 -1.60 -8.90
N SER A 249 0.51 -2.81 -8.54
CA SER A 249 0.01 -3.17 -7.20
C SER A 249 0.73 -4.41 -6.66
N GLY A 250 1.67 -4.19 -5.74
CA GLY A 250 2.56 -5.24 -5.23
C GLY A 250 3.40 -5.83 -6.37
N ASN A 251 3.20 -7.11 -6.68
CA ASN A 251 3.85 -7.79 -7.81
C ASN A 251 3.04 -7.74 -9.12
N LEU A 252 1.82 -7.18 -9.14
CA LEU A 252 0.98 -7.10 -10.34
C LEU A 252 1.27 -5.81 -11.13
N VAL A 253 1.45 -5.94 -12.44
CA VAL A 253 1.49 -4.84 -13.40
C VAL A 253 0.28 -4.97 -14.32
N VAL A 254 -0.52 -3.92 -14.43
CA VAL A 254 -1.61 -3.84 -15.40
C VAL A 254 -1.31 -2.72 -16.39
N ASP A 255 -1.28 -3.06 -17.67
CA ASP A 255 -1.13 -2.07 -18.74
C ASP A 255 -2.37 -1.17 -18.80
N ALA A 256 -2.16 0.15 -18.80
CA ALA A 256 -3.27 1.09 -18.72
C ALA A 256 -4.11 1.17 -20.00
N LYS A 257 -3.57 0.78 -21.15
CA LYS A 257 -4.27 0.83 -22.44
C LYS A 257 -4.97 -0.48 -22.75
N THR A 258 -4.29 -1.60 -22.57
CA THR A 258 -4.81 -2.93 -22.93
C THR A 258 -5.56 -3.59 -21.78
N GLY A 259 -5.29 -3.19 -20.53
CA GLY A 259 -5.80 -3.88 -19.34
C GLY A 259 -5.13 -5.24 -19.09
N GLU A 260 -4.11 -5.60 -19.87
CA GLU A 260 -3.40 -6.87 -19.70
C GLU A 260 -2.59 -6.88 -18.40
N ALA A 261 -2.74 -7.97 -17.66
CA ALA A 261 -2.05 -8.21 -16.39
C ALA A 261 -0.81 -9.09 -16.60
N SER A 262 0.28 -8.70 -15.95
CA SER A 262 1.51 -9.49 -15.86
C SER A 262 2.15 -9.32 -14.49
N LEU A 263 3.04 -10.22 -14.09
CA LEU A 263 3.77 -10.07 -12.82
C LEU A 263 5.12 -9.40 -13.04
N LEU A 264 5.53 -8.54 -12.11
CA LEU A 264 6.86 -7.92 -12.11
C LEU A 264 7.97 -8.98 -12.06
N THR A 265 7.76 -10.03 -11.27
CA THR A 265 8.70 -11.17 -11.19
C THR A 265 8.95 -11.83 -12.53
N ASP A 266 7.92 -11.95 -13.38
CA ASP A 266 8.02 -12.65 -14.67
C ASP A 266 8.81 -11.83 -15.70
N ARG A 267 8.90 -10.51 -15.49
CA ARG A 267 9.72 -9.60 -16.30
C ARG A 267 11.19 -9.59 -15.88
N LEU A 268 11.54 -10.22 -14.77
CA LEU A 268 12.91 -10.35 -14.31
C LEU A 268 13.49 -11.69 -14.78
N PRO A 269 14.72 -11.71 -15.34
CA PRO A 269 15.37 -12.96 -15.71
C PRO A 269 15.53 -13.83 -14.45
N PRO A 270 15.43 -15.17 -14.58
CA PRO A 270 15.76 -16.06 -13.47
C PRO A 270 17.19 -15.82 -13.00
N ALA A 271 17.45 -16.06 -11.72
CA ALA A 271 18.78 -15.84 -11.14
C ALA A 271 19.86 -16.60 -11.94
N SER A 272 20.91 -15.89 -12.37
CA SER A 272 22.04 -16.50 -13.08
C SER A 272 22.95 -17.25 -12.10
N GLY A 273 22.54 -18.47 -11.75
CA GLY A 273 23.31 -19.41 -10.93
C GLY A 273 22.92 -19.41 -9.45
N ARG A 274 23.02 -20.59 -8.81
CA ARG A 274 22.84 -20.72 -7.36
C ARG A 274 24.06 -20.12 -6.67
N HIS A 275 23.95 -18.89 -6.17
CA HIS A 275 24.96 -18.32 -5.29
C HIS A 275 24.96 -19.11 -3.97
N VAL A 276 26.01 -19.92 -3.77
CA VAL A 276 26.30 -20.55 -2.48
C VAL A 276 27.20 -19.61 -1.70
N ALA A 277 26.96 -19.44 -0.40
CA ALA A 277 27.84 -18.64 0.47
C ALA A 277 29.30 -19.08 0.29
N GLY A 278 30.12 -18.18 -0.24
CA GLY A 278 31.48 -18.46 -0.68
C GLY A 278 32.50 -18.33 0.44
N VAL A 279 33.75 -18.69 0.12
CA VAL A 279 34.89 -18.46 1.04
C VAL A 279 35.06 -16.98 1.36
N ALA A 280 34.80 -16.09 0.39
CA ALA A 280 34.84 -14.64 0.57
C ALA A 280 33.82 -14.14 1.60
N ASP A 281 32.60 -14.69 1.60
CA ASP A 281 31.56 -14.33 2.58
C ASP A 281 31.98 -14.71 4.01
N ARG A 282 32.62 -15.88 4.17
CA ARG A 282 33.14 -16.32 5.48
C ARG A 282 34.26 -15.41 5.98
N ILE A 283 35.19 -15.03 5.09
CA ILE A 283 36.27 -14.09 5.42
C ILE A 283 35.68 -12.74 5.84
N ALA A 284 34.71 -12.22 5.08
CA ALA A 284 34.00 -10.99 5.44
C ALA A 284 33.29 -11.11 6.79
N GLY A 285 32.68 -12.27 7.08
CA GLY A 285 32.07 -12.57 8.37
C GLY A 285 33.07 -12.56 9.53
N VAL A 286 34.23 -13.20 9.37
CA VAL A 286 35.29 -13.22 10.38
C VAL A 286 35.82 -11.81 10.62
N LEU A 287 36.08 -11.04 9.55
CA LEU A 287 36.52 -9.64 9.67
C LEU A 287 35.50 -8.77 10.40
N ALA A 288 34.21 -8.85 10.00
CA ALA A 288 33.13 -8.11 10.63
C ALA A 288 32.95 -8.52 12.11
N LEU A 289 33.06 -9.82 12.42
CA LEU A 289 33.02 -10.33 13.79
C LEU A 289 34.14 -9.73 14.63
N LEU A 290 35.39 -9.77 14.14
CA LEU A 290 36.56 -9.19 14.83
C LEU A 290 36.41 -7.69 15.08
N LEU A 291 35.98 -6.93 14.06
CA LEU A 291 35.72 -5.50 14.18
C LEU A 291 34.57 -5.18 15.15
N SER A 292 33.59 -6.09 15.27
CA SER A 292 32.45 -5.91 16.16
C SER A 292 32.73 -6.24 17.62
N LEU A 293 33.83 -6.95 17.95
CA LEU A 293 34.11 -7.46 19.31
C LEU A 293 33.93 -6.42 20.43
N PRO A 294 34.36 -5.15 20.28
CA PRO A 294 34.15 -4.13 21.32
C PRO A 294 32.66 -3.83 21.61
N LEU A 295 31.77 -4.09 20.64
CA LEU A 295 30.33 -3.86 20.77
C LEU A 295 29.60 -4.97 21.54
N TRP A 296 30.18 -6.17 21.68
CA TRP A 296 29.51 -7.29 22.33
C TRP A 296 29.28 -7.08 23.83
N PRO A 297 30.27 -6.62 24.63
CA PRO A 297 30.03 -6.28 26.03
C PRO A 297 29.01 -5.14 26.17
N VAL A 298 29.06 -4.16 25.26
CA VAL A 298 28.10 -3.04 25.24
C VAL A 298 26.68 -3.55 24.96
N ALA A 299 26.51 -4.41 23.96
CA ALA A 299 25.23 -5.03 23.63
C ALA A 299 24.66 -5.84 24.79
N PHE A 300 25.51 -6.64 25.45
CA PHE A 300 25.10 -7.44 26.60
C PHE A 300 24.66 -6.57 27.78
N LEU A 301 25.48 -5.59 28.19
CA LEU A 301 25.16 -4.69 29.29
C LEU A 301 23.91 -3.86 29.00
N TRP A 302 23.78 -3.36 27.76
CA TRP A 302 22.60 -2.61 27.35
C TRP A 302 21.33 -3.46 27.37
N ALA A 303 21.38 -4.68 26.84
CA ALA A 303 20.24 -5.59 26.87
C ALA A 303 19.85 -6.02 28.29
N LEU A 304 20.84 -6.18 29.19
CA LEU A 304 20.60 -6.48 30.61
C LEU A 304 19.83 -5.35 31.31
N VAL A 305 20.17 -4.10 30.99
CA VAL A 305 19.49 -2.90 31.53
C VAL A 305 18.12 -2.71 30.90
N ALA A 306 18.02 -2.89 29.58
CA ALA A 306 16.78 -2.68 28.84
C ALA A 306 15.73 -3.77 29.11
N ASN A 307 16.14 -5.00 29.42
CA ASN A 307 15.23 -6.13 29.62
C ASN A 307 15.63 -6.93 30.86
N ALA A 308 15.03 -6.58 32.00
CA ALA A 308 15.40 -6.94 33.38
C ALA A 308 15.71 -8.44 33.62
N GLY A 309 16.93 -8.86 33.28
CA GLY A 309 17.43 -10.22 33.50
C GLY A 309 17.31 -11.19 32.31
N HIS A 310 16.75 -10.75 31.18
CA HIS A 310 16.69 -11.54 29.94
C HIS A 310 17.45 -10.84 28.80
N PRO A 311 18.79 -10.72 28.89
CA PRO A 311 19.58 -9.96 27.93
C PRO A 311 19.65 -10.60 26.54
N THR A 312 19.26 -11.87 26.40
CA THR A 312 19.34 -12.61 25.13
C THR A 312 18.12 -13.49 24.90
N GLY A 313 17.59 -13.46 23.67
CA GLY A 313 16.55 -14.36 23.19
C GLY A 313 17.11 -15.39 22.20
N ARG A 314 16.57 -16.61 22.21
CA ARG A 314 16.94 -17.64 21.22
C ARG A 314 16.25 -17.35 19.89
N LEU A 315 17.01 -17.42 18.80
CA LEU A 315 16.51 -17.19 17.45
C LEU A 315 16.78 -18.42 16.57
N ARG A 316 15.76 -18.90 15.87
CA ARG A 316 15.88 -19.98 14.87
C ARG A 316 15.56 -19.43 13.49
N LEU A 317 16.46 -19.63 12.55
CA LEU A 317 16.36 -19.11 11.18
C LEU A 317 16.75 -20.18 10.19
N ASN A 318 16.26 -20.08 8.95
CA ASN A 318 16.83 -20.79 7.83
C ASN A 318 18.04 -20.02 7.27
N GLY A 319 19.11 -20.76 7.02
CA GLY A 319 20.33 -20.29 6.38
C GLY A 319 20.65 -21.11 5.13
N ASN A 320 21.86 -20.90 4.61
CA ASN A 320 22.39 -21.59 3.45
C ASN A 320 22.97 -22.95 3.87
N GLY A 321 22.41 -24.01 3.29
CA GLY A 321 22.85 -25.39 3.44
C GLY A 321 23.66 -25.91 2.25
N ALA A 322 23.99 -27.21 2.30
CA ALA A 322 24.70 -27.87 1.21
C ALA A 322 23.89 -27.84 -0.10
N GLY A 323 24.57 -27.63 -1.23
CA GLY A 323 23.91 -27.58 -2.56
C GLY A 323 22.92 -26.42 -2.75
N GLY A 324 22.94 -25.40 -1.87
CA GLY A 324 22.00 -24.28 -1.91
C GLY A 324 20.60 -24.63 -1.39
N ALA A 325 20.49 -25.64 -0.51
CA ALA A 325 19.27 -25.91 0.25
C ALA A 325 19.09 -24.88 1.39
N ARG A 326 17.86 -24.75 1.91
CA ARG A 326 17.59 -24.02 3.16
C ARG A 326 17.81 -24.97 4.33
N GLU A 327 18.70 -24.61 5.25
CA GLU A 327 18.98 -25.40 6.45
C GLU A 327 18.72 -24.57 7.73
N PRO A 328 17.93 -25.08 8.68
CA PRO A 328 17.65 -24.37 9.91
C PRO A 328 18.89 -24.33 10.80
N PHE A 329 19.17 -23.17 11.39
CA PHE A 329 20.18 -22.99 12.42
C PHE A 329 19.63 -22.20 13.61
N SER A 330 20.24 -22.40 14.77
CA SER A 330 19.96 -21.62 15.98
C SER A 330 21.08 -20.63 16.23
N THR A 331 20.70 -19.43 16.65
CA THR A 331 21.58 -18.41 17.23
C THR A 331 20.81 -17.73 18.37
N PHE A 332 21.32 -16.60 18.85
CA PHE A 332 20.62 -15.74 19.79
C PHE A 332 20.58 -14.30 19.27
N ARG A 333 19.78 -13.45 19.90
CA ARG A 333 19.78 -12.00 19.71
C ARG A 333 19.93 -11.34 21.05
N PHE A 334 20.53 -10.15 21.07
CA PHE A 334 20.47 -9.29 22.25
C PHE A 334 19.08 -8.65 22.32
N GLU A 335 18.42 -8.70 23.48
CA GLU A 335 17.10 -8.10 23.68
C GLU A 335 17.23 -6.58 23.84
N THR A 336 17.44 -5.88 22.73
CA THR A 336 17.66 -4.44 22.68
C THR A 336 16.95 -3.82 21.49
N ALA A 337 16.54 -2.57 21.66
CA ALA A 337 15.95 -1.73 20.63
C ALA A 337 16.93 -1.21 19.60
N VAL A 338 18.24 -1.29 19.87
CA VAL A 338 19.28 -0.82 18.97
C VAL A 338 19.57 -1.91 17.93
N PRO A 339 19.22 -1.72 16.64
CA PRO A 339 19.34 -2.78 15.63
C PRO A 339 20.76 -3.31 15.46
N VAL A 340 21.76 -2.42 15.44
CA VAL A 340 23.18 -2.80 15.29
C VAL A 340 23.63 -3.74 16.40
N LEU A 341 23.18 -3.53 17.64
CA LEU A 341 23.55 -4.37 18.78
C LEU A 341 22.74 -5.66 18.80
N ARG A 342 21.43 -5.59 18.52
CA ARG A 342 20.50 -6.72 18.51
C ARG A 342 20.96 -7.86 17.60
N ASP A 343 21.41 -7.51 16.39
CA ASP A 343 21.69 -8.45 15.31
C ASP A 343 23.17 -8.89 15.23
N LEU A 344 24.05 -8.46 16.15
CA LEU A 344 25.46 -8.87 16.22
C LEU A 344 25.68 -10.39 16.14
N PRO A 345 24.89 -11.25 16.81
CA PRO A 345 25.14 -12.69 16.76
C PRO A 345 24.90 -13.33 15.37
N LEU A 346 24.28 -12.61 14.42
CA LEU A 346 24.19 -13.08 13.04
C LEU A 346 25.57 -13.10 12.34
N LEU A 347 26.56 -12.35 12.83
CA LEU A 347 27.93 -12.40 12.34
C LEU A 347 28.56 -13.79 12.56
N LEU A 348 28.18 -14.51 13.61
CA LEU A 348 28.61 -15.89 13.85
C LEU A 348 28.08 -16.83 12.75
N ALA A 349 26.84 -16.60 12.30
CA ALA A 349 26.24 -17.39 11.24
C ALA A 349 26.88 -17.09 9.88
N LEU A 350 27.25 -15.83 9.62
CA LEU A 350 28.04 -15.44 8.45
C LEU A 350 29.44 -16.07 8.47
N SER A 351 30.17 -16.01 9.59
CA SER A 351 31.50 -16.64 9.71
C SER A 351 31.43 -18.17 9.60
N ALA A 352 30.34 -18.78 10.06
CA ALA A 352 30.10 -20.22 9.92
C ALA A 352 29.65 -20.63 8.49
N GLY A 353 29.45 -19.67 7.58
CA GLY A 353 28.96 -19.93 6.22
C GLY A 353 27.48 -20.28 6.11
N ARG A 354 26.70 -20.06 7.18
CA ARG A 354 25.24 -20.25 7.19
C ARG A 354 24.49 -19.05 6.60
N LEU A 355 25.14 -17.90 6.50
CA LEU A 355 24.66 -16.72 5.79
C LEU A 355 25.70 -16.31 4.75
N ALA A 356 25.26 -15.71 3.64
CA ALA A 356 26.11 -14.95 2.73
C ALA A 356 26.21 -13.49 3.21
N LEU A 357 27.17 -12.72 2.71
CA LEU A 357 27.28 -11.31 3.07
C LEU A 357 26.04 -10.53 2.60
N SER A 358 25.59 -10.79 1.38
CA SER A 358 24.39 -10.20 0.77
C SER A 358 23.45 -11.25 0.20
N GLY A 359 22.15 -10.98 0.23
CA GLY A 359 21.10 -11.89 -0.26
C GLY A 359 19.77 -11.63 0.44
N VAL A 360 18.82 -12.55 0.28
CA VAL A 360 17.48 -12.40 0.87
C VAL A 360 17.51 -12.50 2.40
N ALA A 361 16.59 -11.83 3.08
CA ALA A 361 16.57 -11.82 4.55
C ALA A 361 16.38 -13.23 5.13
N PRO A 362 17.06 -13.62 6.23
CA PRO A 362 16.76 -14.87 6.91
C PRO A 362 15.37 -14.85 7.52
N LEU A 363 14.58 -15.90 7.25
CA LEU A 363 13.26 -16.11 7.83
C LEU A 363 13.28 -17.28 8.82
N PRO A 364 12.37 -17.29 9.81
CA PRO A 364 12.11 -18.48 10.62
C PRO A 364 11.63 -19.66 9.75
N PRO A 365 11.94 -20.91 10.13
CA PRO A 365 11.55 -22.09 9.34
C PRO A 365 10.04 -22.20 9.09
N GLU A 366 9.23 -21.90 10.11
CA GLU A 366 7.77 -21.85 10.02
C GLU A 366 7.27 -20.84 8.98
N GLU A 367 7.85 -19.64 8.94
CA GLU A 367 7.46 -18.61 7.97
C GLU A 367 7.92 -18.92 6.55
N GLU A 368 9.09 -19.53 6.38
CA GLU A 368 9.57 -19.93 5.05
C GLU A 368 8.82 -21.16 4.52
N ALA A 369 8.32 -22.04 5.40
CA ALA A 369 7.43 -23.15 5.04
C ALA A 369 6.02 -22.68 4.66
N ALA A 370 5.55 -21.56 5.22
CA ALA A 370 4.26 -20.96 4.94
C ALA A 370 4.21 -20.17 3.61
N LEU A 371 5.28 -20.19 2.80
CA LEU A 371 5.29 -19.54 1.49
C LEU A 371 4.51 -20.37 0.47
N HIS A 372 3.34 -19.85 0.10
CA HIS A 372 2.40 -20.54 -0.78
C HIS A 372 2.40 -19.97 -2.19
N ALA A 373 2.60 -18.66 -2.34
CA ALA A 373 2.51 -18.03 -3.66
C ALA A 373 3.77 -18.31 -4.50
N GLY A 374 3.58 -18.49 -5.82
CA GLY A 374 4.70 -18.76 -6.73
C GLY A 374 5.79 -17.67 -6.69
N TRP A 375 5.38 -16.40 -6.59
CA TRP A 375 6.30 -15.26 -6.49
C TRP A 375 7.04 -15.20 -5.14
N GLU A 376 6.43 -15.65 -4.05
CA GLU A 376 7.10 -15.69 -2.73
C GLU A 376 8.26 -16.69 -2.76
N ARG A 377 8.05 -17.83 -3.42
CA ARG A 377 9.05 -18.89 -3.57
C ARG A 377 10.23 -18.48 -4.46
N THR A 378 10.10 -17.44 -5.27
CA THR A 378 11.22 -16.87 -6.04
C THR A 378 12.40 -16.48 -5.15
N ARG A 379 12.18 -16.11 -3.89
CA ARG A 379 13.28 -15.83 -2.94
C ARG A 379 14.25 -17.01 -2.76
N LEU A 380 13.78 -18.24 -2.99
CA LEU A 380 14.58 -19.47 -2.85
C LEU A 380 15.62 -19.60 -3.96
N GLU A 381 15.51 -18.81 -5.02
CA GLU A 381 16.50 -18.73 -6.11
C GLU A 381 17.82 -18.06 -5.65
N ALA A 382 17.83 -17.37 -4.50
CA ALA A 382 19.00 -16.65 -3.96
C ALA A 382 19.45 -17.12 -2.56
N PRO A 383 20.72 -16.90 -2.20
CA PRO A 383 21.23 -17.19 -0.86
C PRO A 383 20.54 -16.32 0.20
N VAL A 384 20.45 -16.85 1.40
CA VAL A 384 20.13 -16.07 2.59
C VAL A 384 21.33 -15.19 2.93
N GLY A 385 21.12 -13.88 3.01
CA GLY A 385 22.15 -12.88 3.28
C GLY A 385 22.02 -12.27 4.67
N LEU A 386 23.14 -11.83 5.25
CA LEU A 386 23.11 -10.94 6.41
C LEU A 386 22.56 -9.56 6.01
N LEU A 387 23.05 -9.00 4.90
CA LEU A 387 22.60 -7.75 4.32
C LEU A 387 21.55 -8.05 3.25
N SER A 388 20.30 -7.65 3.50
CA SER A 388 19.20 -7.77 2.53
C SER A 388 18.59 -6.41 2.23
N ALA A 389 18.16 -6.21 0.98
CA ALA A 389 17.45 -5.00 0.59
C ALA A 389 16.14 -4.86 1.38
N SER A 390 15.46 -5.98 1.65
CA SER A 390 14.23 -6.05 2.44
C SER A 390 14.38 -5.51 3.87
N ARG A 391 15.55 -5.64 4.49
CA ARG A 391 15.81 -5.11 5.84
C ARG A 391 16.38 -3.70 5.84
N LEU A 392 17.14 -3.33 4.81
CA LEU A 392 17.86 -2.07 4.74
C LEU A 392 17.05 -0.94 4.09
N LEU A 393 16.17 -1.26 3.14
CA LEU A 393 15.49 -0.28 2.30
C LEU A 393 13.99 -0.17 2.59
N VAL A 394 13.36 -1.23 3.09
CA VAL A 394 11.92 -1.22 3.40
C VAL A 394 11.67 -0.39 4.66
N PRO A 395 10.74 0.58 4.63
CA PRO A 395 10.36 1.32 5.82
C PRO A 395 9.84 0.37 6.92
N ALA A 396 10.25 0.59 8.17
CA ALA A 396 9.82 -0.25 9.29
C ALA A 396 8.30 -0.27 9.55
N ALA A 397 7.56 0.71 8.99
CA ALA A 397 6.10 0.77 9.07
C ALA A 397 5.40 -0.05 7.97
N ALA A 398 6.13 -0.48 6.93
CA ALA A 398 5.55 -1.25 5.84
C ALA A 398 5.23 -2.69 6.32
N PRO A 399 4.14 -3.30 5.84
CA PRO A 399 3.82 -4.69 6.18
C PRO A 399 4.90 -5.67 5.69
N ASP A 400 5.02 -6.82 6.35
CA ASP A 400 6.01 -7.86 6.04
C ASP A 400 5.94 -8.35 4.58
N GLU A 401 4.76 -8.30 3.97
CA GLU A 401 4.55 -8.62 2.55
C GLU A 401 5.43 -7.77 1.63
N VAL A 402 5.62 -6.49 1.94
CA VAL A 402 6.50 -5.59 1.17
C VAL A 402 7.93 -6.10 1.22
N ALA A 403 8.39 -6.54 2.41
CA ALA A 403 9.72 -7.11 2.58
C ALA A 403 9.88 -8.43 1.81
N ARG A 404 8.85 -9.29 1.80
CA ARG A 404 8.83 -10.54 1.02
C ARG A 404 8.91 -10.27 -0.49
N VAL A 405 8.21 -9.25 -0.99
CA VAL A 405 8.29 -8.82 -2.40
C VAL A 405 9.69 -8.32 -2.75
N VAL A 406 10.32 -7.52 -1.87
CA VAL A 406 11.72 -7.10 -2.07
C VAL A 406 12.65 -8.31 -2.15
N ASP A 407 12.52 -9.28 -1.24
CA ASP A 407 13.35 -10.50 -1.25
C ASP A 407 13.16 -11.29 -2.56
N ALA A 408 11.93 -11.41 -3.08
CA ALA A 408 11.67 -12.06 -4.36
C ALA A 408 12.36 -11.33 -5.53
N PHE A 409 12.33 -10.00 -5.53
CA PHE A 409 13.03 -9.21 -6.56
C PHE A 409 14.54 -9.25 -6.43
N GLU A 410 15.06 -9.15 -5.20
CA GLU A 410 16.48 -9.27 -4.91
C GLU A 410 17.02 -10.65 -5.34
N ALA A 411 16.20 -11.68 -5.23
CA ALA A 411 16.59 -13.02 -5.63
C ALA A 411 16.87 -13.16 -7.13
N ARG A 412 16.09 -12.47 -7.97
CA ARG A 412 16.29 -12.47 -9.44
C ARG A 412 17.24 -11.38 -9.91
N ARG A 413 17.23 -10.24 -9.23
CA ARG A 413 18.04 -9.07 -9.58
C ARG A 413 18.61 -8.43 -8.31
N PRO A 414 19.81 -8.86 -7.86
CA PRO A 414 20.42 -8.36 -6.66
C PRO A 414 20.60 -6.84 -6.68
N VAL A 415 20.27 -6.19 -5.55
CA VAL A 415 20.49 -4.76 -5.38
C VAL A 415 21.98 -4.52 -5.13
N GLY A 416 22.64 -3.77 -6.00
CA GLY A 416 24.03 -3.39 -5.81
C GLY A 416 24.22 -2.38 -4.67
N GLY A 417 25.37 -2.41 -4.02
CA GLY A 417 25.77 -1.37 -3.05
C GLY A 417 25.24 -1.54 -1.62
N LEU A 418 24.62 -2.68 -1.28
CA LEU A 418 24.08 -2.94 0.07
C LEU A 418 25.13 -2.79 1.19
N VAL A 419 26.40 -3.12 0.93
CA VAL A 419 27.49 -2.90 1.88
C VAL A 419 27.65 -1.41 2.22
N GLY A 420 27.63 -0.55 1.20
CA GLY A 420 27.69 0.91 1.40
C GLY A 420 26.48 1.43 2.17
N THR A 421 25.28 0.95 1.84
CA THR A 421 24.05 1.29 2.57
C THR A 421 24.11 0.84 4.03
N ALA A 422 24.61 -0.37 4.29
CA ALA A 422 24.77 -0.92 5.63
C ALA A 422 25.79 -0.13 6.46
N LEU A 423 26.93 0.25 5.87
CA LEU A 423 27.92 1.11 6.52
C LEU A 423 27.34 2.50 6.82
N GLY A 424 26.58 3.08 5.88
CA GLY A 424 25.88 4.35 6.09
C GLY A 424 24.86 4.28 7.22
N ALA A 425 24.13 3.16 7.35
CA ALA A 425 23.23 2.92 8.47
C ALA A 425 23.99 2.72 9.79
N LEU A 426 25.10 1.97 9.77
CA LEU A 426 25.95 1.71 10.92
C LEU A 426 26.59 2.98 11.49
N PHE A 427 26.98 3.94 10.65
CA PHE A 427 27.57 5.20 11.11
C PHE A 427 26.56 6.36 11.16
N GLY A 428 25.28 6.08 10.92
CA GLY A 428 24.19 7.05 10.96
C GLY A 428 23.21 6.80 12.12
N ALA A 429 22.34 7.77 12.39
CA ALA A 429 21.33 7.66 13.45
C ALA A 429 20.41 6.43 13.28
N LYS A 430 20.12 6.00 12.04
CA LYS A 430 19.22 4.88 11.76
C LYS A 430 19.69 3.53 12.33
N GLY A 431 20.99 3.29 12.45
CA GLY A 431 21.53 2.05 13.03
C GLY A 431 21.52 2.02 14.56
N TRP A 432 21.44 3.20 15.19
CA TRP A 432 21.59 3.37 16.64
C TRP A 432 20.31 3.80 17.34
N VAL A 433 19.32 4.32 16.59
CA VAL A 433 18.01 4.73 17.11
C VAL A 433 17.03 3.57 16.96
N ALA A 434 16.36 3.26 18.07
CA ALA A 434 15.25 2.32 18.08
C ALA A 434 14.17 2.73 17.07
N PRO A 435 13.72 1.83 16.17
CA PRO A 435 12.51 2.07 15.41
C PRO A 435 11.37 2.38 16.39
N LYS A 436 10.55 3.40 16.13
CA LYS A 436 9.40 3.74 17.00
C LYS A 436 8.48 2.54 17.27
N ALA A 437 8.44 1.56 16.36
CA ALA A 437 7.68 0.32 16.47
C ALA A 437 8.29 -0.75 17.42
N TRP A 438 9.51 -0.55 17.94
CA TRP A 438 10.19 -1.55 18.77
C TRP A 438 9.86 -1.42 20.26
N ASN A 439 9.09 -0.42 20.72
CA ASN A 439 8.85 -0.30 22.16
C ASN A 439 7.91 -1.44 22.65
N PRO A 440 8.39 -2.45 23.39
CA PRO A 440 7.53 -3.52 23.90
C PRO A 440 6.51 -2.99 24.94
N ASP A 441 6.73 -1.78 25.47
CA ASP A 441 5.85 -1.11 26.42
C ASP A 441 4.78 -0.22 25.77
N GLN A 442 4.76 -0.08 24.44
CA GLN A 442 3.58 0.44 23.76
C GLN A 442 2.58 -0.70 23.57
N ILE A 443 1.71 -0.84 24.58
CA ILE A 443 0.38 -1.43 24.41
C ILE A 443 -0.19 -0.83 23.11
N PRO A 444 -0.66 -1.62 22.13
CA PRO A 444 -1.36 -1.06 20.98
C PRO A 444 -2.45 -0.16 21.55
N GLU A 445 -2.46 1.14 21.18
CA GLU A 445 -3.44 2.09 21.70
C GLU A 445 -4.81 1.42 21.65
N ALA A 446 -5.27 1.02 22.83
CA ALA A 446 -6.56 0.38 22.96
C ALA A 446 -7.55 1.45 22.55
N SER A 447 -8.33 1.11 21.53
CA SER A 447 -9.59 1.76 21.18
C SER A 447 -10.20 2.51 22.36
N SER A 448 -10.18 3.84 22.28
CA SER A 448 -11.14 4.73 22.95
C SER A 448 -11.66 5.74 21.94
#